data_AF-A0A2N8ZKH2-F1
#
_entry.id   AF-A0A2N8ZKH2-F1
#
_cell.length_a   1.000
_cell.length_b   1.000
_cell.length_c   1.000
_cell.angle_alpha   90.00
_cell.angle_beta   90.00
_cell.angle_gamma   90.00
#
_symmetry.space_group_name_H-M   'P 1'
#
loop_
_entity.id
_entity.type
_entity.pdbx_description
1 polymer ?
#
loop_
_entity_poly.entity_id
_entity_poly.type
_entity_poly.pdbx_seq_one_letter_code
_entity_poly.pdbx_strand_id
1 'polypeptide(L)'
;MKLISISVLMAGSALMFGCQSTAPMSEDEKMVTSKLCSVGDMSGVSANQDMFEKAVMDCGGYDIFTEDMLVGSTLTFSFNNGKSTRIMKAAEDGTASYDKPEKGTSETIQWKLDDRGNLSLMFEDGYLWHWVLQAEAGNYWAIKSYGIGAKAEERDIMSMVVTVTPPVEI
;
A
#
# COMPACT_ATOMS: atom_id res chain seq x y z
N MET A 1 14.57 -29.69 -72.12
CA MET A 1 13.10 -29.67 -71.94
C MET A 1 12.78 -29.13 -70.55
N LYS A 2 11.76 -28.27 -70.48
CA LYS A 2 11.16 -27.62 -69.29
C LYS A 2 10.33 -28.61 -68.46
N LEU A 3 10.09 -28.27 -67.17
CA LEU A 3 8.82 -28.26 -66.40
C LEU A 3 9.19 -28.31 -64.89
N ILE A 4 9.13 -27.19 -64.13
CA ILE A 4 7.99 -26.53 -63.44
C ILE A 4 7.58 -27.24 -62.12
N SER A 5 7.79 -26.49 -61.01
CA SER A 5 7.06 -26.29 -59.74
C SER A 5 6.30 -27.42 -59.03
N ILE A 6 6.39 -27.45 -57.69
CA ILE A 6 5.35 -26.94 -56.74
C ILE A 6 5.84 -27.12 -55.28
N SER A 7 5.89 -25.97 -54.59
CA SER A 7 5.56 -25.61 -53.20
C SER A 7 5.60 -26.60 -52.02
N VAL A 8 5.67 -25.98 -50.83
CA VAL A 8 5.25 -26.43 -49.46
C VAL A 8 6.47 -26.65 -48.52
N LEU A 9 6.61 -26.04 -47.33
CA LEU A 9 5.71 -25.35 -46.40
C LEU A 9 6.54 -24.32 -45.58
N MET A 10 6.09 -23.05 -45.53
CA MET A 10 6.37 -22.17 -44.38
C MET A 10 5.50 -22.67 -43.22
N ALA A 11 6.09 -22.90 -42.04
CA ALA A 11 5.43 -22.67 -40.74
C ALA A 11 6.40 -23.00 -39.61
N GLY A 12 6.78 -21.97 -38.87
CA GLY A 12 7.56 -22.09 -37.65
C GLY A 12 7.51 -20.78 -36.89
N SER A 13 6.31 -20.22 -36.75
CA SER A 13 6.05 -19.11 -35.86
C SER A 13 6.46 -19.55 -34.46
N ALA A 14 7.62 -19.08 -34.00
CA ALA A 14 7.93 -19.04 -32.59
C ALA A 14 6.92 -18.08 -31.95
N LEU A 15 5.78 -18.62 -31.56
CA LEU A 15 4.89 -17.96 -30.61
C LEU A 15 5.68 -17.88 -29.32
N MET A 16 6.36 -16.75 -29.13
CA MET A 16 6.68 -16.23 -27.82
C MET A 16 5.33 -16.07 -27.12
N PHE A 17 4.86 -17.13 -26.47
CA PHE A 17 3.87 -17.01 -25.41
C PHE A 17 4.52 -16.11 -24.38
N GLY A 18 4.17 -14.82 -24.45
CA GLY A 18 4.47 -13.88 -23.39
C GLY A 18 3.99 -14.53 -22.10
N CYS A 19 4.93 -14.82 -21.20
CA CYS A 19 4.59 -14.97 -19.80
C CYS A 19 3.92 -13.67 -19.40
N GLN A 20 2.59 -13.65 -19.42
CA GLN A 20 1.81 -12.65 -18.73
C GLN A 20 2.11 -12.91 -17.25
N SER A 21 3.19 -12.27 -16.76
CA SER A 21 3.68 -12.42 -15.40
C SER A 21 2.71 -11.70 -14.47
N THR A 22 1.56 -12.33 -14.22
CA THR A 22 0.89 -12.17 -12.94
C THR A 22 1.47 -13.26 -12.07
N ALA A 23 2.56 -12.97 -11.36
CA ALA A 23 3.01 -13.86 -10.30
C ALA A 23 1.79 -14.14 -9.40
N PRO A 24 1.48 -15.41 -9.10
CA PRO A 24 0.36 -15.72 -8.22
C PRO A 24 0.62 -15.06 -6.87
N MET A 25 -0.41 -14.36 -6.37
CA MET A 25 -0.41 -13.70 -5.07
C MET A 25 -0.01 -14.69 -3.96
N SER A 26 0.85 -14.27 -3.02
CA SER A 26 1.29 -15.14 -1.93
C SER A 26 0.13 -15.51 -1.00
N GLU A 27 0.24 -16.61 -0.25
CA GLU A 27 -0.81 -17.01 0.71
C GLU A 27 -0.98 -15.98 1.83
N ASP A 28 0.12 -15.37 2.29
CA ASP A 28 0.07 -14.28 3.28
C ASP A 28 -0.66 -13.06 2.74
N GLU A 29 -0.37 -12.67 1.49
CA GLU A 29 -1.06 -11.56 0.82
C GLU A 29 -2.55 -11.85 0.62
N LYS A 30 -2.93 -13.08 0.28
CA LYS A 30 -4.34 -13.52 0.22
C LYS A 30 -5.02 -13.40 1.56
N MET A 31 -4.38 -13.88 2.62
CA MET A 31 -4.92 -13.82 3.97
C MET A 31 -5.13 -12.36 4.40
N VAL A 32 -4.14 -11.49 4.25
CA VAL A 32 -4.25 -10.08 4.63
C VAL A 32 -5.30 -9.36 3.79
N THR A 33 -5.33 -9.61 2.48
CA THR A 33 -6.35 -9.05 1.59
C THR A 33 -7.76 -9.52 1.99
N SER A 34 -7.93 -10.78 2.40
CA SER A 34 -9.22 -11.29 2.89
C SER A 34 -9.67 -10.66 4.22
N LYS A 35 -8.71 -10.15 5.02
CA LYS A 35 -8.94 -9.44 6.27
C LYS A 35 -9.13 -7.93 6.06
N LEU A 36 -8.94 -7.43 4.83
CA LEU A 36 -9.14 -6.03 4.52
C LEU A 36 -10.63 -5.69 4.60
N CYS A 37 -10.99 -4.86 5.59
CA CYS A 37 -12.37 -4.45 5.82
C CYS A 37 -12.64 -3.04 5.31
N SER A 38 -13.36 -2.94 4.19
CA SER A 38 -13.71 -1.67 3.54
C SER A 38 -14.94 -0.97 4.13
N VAL A 39 -15.51 -1.48 5.23
CA VAL A 39 -16.68 -0.86 5.89
C VAL A 39 -16.33 0.56 6.33
N GLY A 40 -17.09 1.55 5.87
CA GLY A 40 -16.85 2.96 6.20
C GLY A 40 -15.79 3.65 5.33
N ASP A 41 -15.22 2.99 4.32
CA ASP A 41 -14.36 3.66 3.34
C ASP A 41 -15.13 4.77 2.61
N MET A 42 -14.52 5.95 2.50
CA MET A 42 -15.09 7.11 1.82
C MET A 42 -14.02 8.11 1.41
N SER A 43 -14.27 8.77 0.28
CA SER A 43 -13.38 9.77 -0.30
C SER A 43 -14.20 10.98 -0.78
N GLY A 44 -13.65 12.19 -0.64
CA GLY A 44 -14.27 13.42 -1.14
C GLY A 44 -15.54 13.85 -0.40
N VAL A 45 -15.76 13.33 0.81
CA VAL A 45 -16.85 13.71 1.72
C VAL A 45 -16.22 14.18 3.04
N SER A 46 -16.90 15.01 3.82
CA SER A 46 -16.41 15.47 5.13
C SER A 46 -16.45 14.33 6.18
N ALA A 47 -15.63 13.30 5.99
CA ALA A 47 -15.39 12.26 6.99
C ALA A 47 -14.96 12.91 8.31
N ASN A 48 -15.18 12.27 9.45
CA ASN A 48 -14.70 12.79 10.72
C ASN A 48 -14.12 11.68 11.60
N GLN A 49 -13.51 12.07 12.72
CA GLN A 49 -12.85 11.13 13.63
C GLN A 49 -13.83 10.07 14.16
N ASP A 50 -15.04 10.46 14.54
CA ASP A 50 -16.05 9.52 15.05
C ASP A 50 -16.44 8.47 14.00
N MET A 51 -16.53 8.88 12.72
CA MET A 51 -16.80 7.98 11.61
C MET A 51 -15.65 7.01 11.39
N PHE A 52 -14.40 7.48 11.51
CA PHE A 52 -13.22 6.63 11.40
C PHE A 52 -13.14 5.61 12.54
N GLU A 53 -13.34 6.05 13.78
CA GLU A 53 -13.32 5.16 14.95
C GLU A 53 -14.44 4.12 14.87
N LYS A 54 -15.63 4.53 14.42
CA LYS A 54 -16.72 3.59 14.15
C LYS A 54 -16.34 2.57 13.08
N ALA A 55 -15.73 3.02 11.97
CA ALA A 55 -15.31 2.12 10.89
C ALA A 55 -14.29 1.08 11.38
N VAL A 56 -13.31 1.49 12.20
CA VAL A 56 -12.34 0.59 12.84
C VAL A 56 -13.04 -0.46 13.71
N MET A 57 -13.98 -0.03 14.56
CA MET A 57 -14.70 -0.94 15.45
C MET A 57 -15.62 -1.90 14.68
N ASP A 58 -16.31 -1.42 13.65
CA ASP A 58 -17.17 -2.23 12.79
C ASP A 58 -16.36 -3.27 11.99
N CYS A 59 -15.04 -3.04 11.80
CA CYS A 59 -14.10 -3.97 11.19
C CYS A 59 -13.48 -5.00 12.16
N GLY A 60 -13.89 -5.00 13.43
CA GLY A 60 -13.43 -5.98 14.42
C GLY A 60 -12.35 -5.47 15.38
N GLY A 61 -12.03 -4.18 15.34
CA GLY A 61 -11.06 -3.55 16.25
C GLY A 61 -9.72 -3.27 15.58
N TYR A 62 -8.66 -3.22 16.38
CA TYR A 62 -7.32 -2.90 15.92
C TYR A 62 -6.24 -3.67 16.67
N ASP A 63 -5.09 -3.77 16.04
CA ASP A 63 -3.82 -4.18 16.64
C ASP A 63 -2.90 -2.97 16.79
N ILE A 64 -1.78 -3.13 17.49
CA ILE A 64 -0.85 -2.04 17.79
C ILE A 64 0.38 -2.11 16.90
N PHE A 65 0.78 -0.98 16.33
CA PHE A 65 2.13 -0.86 15.79
C PHE A 65 3.14 -0.78 16.94
N THR A 66 4.33 -1.34 16.70
CA THR A 66 5.50 -1.15 17.56
C THR A 66 6.60 -0.45 16.78
N GLU A 67 7.54 0.18 17.47
CA GLU A 67 8.68 0.84 16.82
C GLU A 67 9.51 -0.15 16.01
N ASP A 68 9.73 -1.37 16.52
CA ASP A 68 10.49 -2.43 15.85
C ASP A 68 9.88 -2.86 14.50
N MET A 69 8.55 -2.74 14.35
CA MET A 69 7.88 -3.02 13.07
C MET A 69 8.18 -1.95 12.02
N LEU A 70 8.41 -0.71 12.45
CA LEU A 70 8.51 0.46 11.58
C LEU A 70 9.96 0.82 11.27
N VAL A 71 10.81 0.92 12.30
CA VAL A 71 12.16 1.48 12.18
C VAL A 71 13.01 0.63 11.24
N GLY A 72 13.58 1.29 10.22
CA GLY A 72 14.42 0.64 9.21
C GLY A 72 13.63 -0.13 8.14
N SER A 73 12.34 -0.41 8.36
CA SER A 73 11.47 -1.07 7.40
C SER A 73 11.13 -0.16 6.22
N THR A 74 10.94 -0.78 5.05
CA THR A 74 10.38 -0.13 3.87
C THR A 74 8.93 -0.57 3.69
N LEU A 75 8.01 0.38 3.78
CA LEU A 75 6.57 0.17 3.60
C LEU A 75 6.18 0.55 2.18
N THR A 76 5.58 -0.38 1.44
CA THR A 76 5.11 -0.16 0.06
C THR A 76 3.60 -0.38 0.01
N PHE A 77 2.86 0.57 -0.54
CA PHE A 77 1.41 0.48 -0.71
C PHE A 77 0.98 1.21 -1.96
N SER A 78 -0.13 0.77 -2.56
CA SER A 78 -0.60 1.33 -3.82
C SER A 78 -2.09 1.61 -3.82
N PHE A 79 -2.45 2.67 -4.52
CA PHE A 79 -3.83 3.07 -4.78
C PHE A 79 -4.20 2.83 -6.24
N ASN A 80 -5.49 2.95 -6.55
CA ASN A 80 -6.00 2.94 -7.93
C ASN A 80 -5.58 1.66 -8.69
N ASN A 81 -5.66 0.50 -8.03
CA ASN A 81 -5.25 -0.80 -8.57
C ASN A 81 -3.78 -0.83 -9.01
N GLY A 82 -2.86 -0.34 -8.17
CA GLY A 82 -1.43 -0.36 -8.44
C GLY A 82 -0.91 0.83 -9.26
N LYS A 83 -1.77 1.74 -9.72
CA LYS A 83 -1.36 2.89 -10.55
C LYS A 83 -0.63 4.00 -9.77
N SER A 84 -0.73 4.00 -8.45
CA SER A 84 -0.14 5.03 -7.62
C SER A 84 0.47 4.39 -6.39
N THR A 85 1.74 4.07 -6.49
CA THR A 85 2.53 3.45 -5.43
C THR A 85 3.16 4.52 -4.55
N ARG A 86 3.32 4.17 -3.28
CA ARG A 86 4.03 4.94 -2.29
C ARG A 86 5.02 4.02 -1.61
N ILE A 87 6.20 4.56 -1.36
CA ILE A 87 7.25 3.87 -0.64
C ILE A 87 7.62 4.77 0.53
N MET A 88 7.59 4.23 1.74
CA MET A 88 7.98 4.93 2.95
C MET A 88 9.09 4.18 3.64
N LYS A 89 10.11 4.87 4.14
CA LYS A 89 11.14 4.26 4.99
C LYS A 89 11.27 5.05 6.28
N ALA A 90 10.88 4.44 7.40
CA ALA A 90 10.95 5.08 8.71
C ALA A 90 12.36 4.99 9.30
N ALA A 91 12.85 6.11 9.81
CA ALA A 91 14.07 6.22 10.59
C ALA A 91 13.76 6.31 12.09
N GLU A 92 14.73 5.94 12.92
CA GLU A 92 14.63 5.93 14.39
C GLU A 92 14.41 7.32 14.99
N ASP A 93 14.79 8.38 14.28
CA ASP A 93 14.68 9.77 14.74
C ASP A 93 13.27 10.38 14.58
N GLY A 94 12.27 9.57 14.19
CA GLY A 94 10.90 10.02 13.94
C GLY A 94 10.68 10.63 12.55
N THR A 95 11.69 10.59 11.67
CA THR A 95 11.53 10.99 10.27
C THR A 95 11.31 9.79 9.35
N ALA A 96 10.74 10.02 8.17
CA ALA A 96 10.65 9.02 7.12
C ALA A 96 10.83 9.63 5.74
N SER A 97 11.49 8.91 4.84
CA SER A 97 11.41 9.23 3.41
C SER A 97 10.07 8.78 2.86
N TYR A 98 9.45 9.57 2.00
CA TYR A 98 8.18 9.26 1.34
C TYR A 98 8.29 9.51 -0.17
N ASP A 99 8.30 8.43 -0.94
CA ASP A 99 8.50 8.45 -2.37
C ASP A 99 7.20 8.21 -3.14
N LYS A 100 7.03 8.96 -4.22
CA LYS A 100 5.95 8.79 -5.22
C LYS A 100 6.61 8.46 -6.56
N PRO A 101 6.99 7.19 -6.81
CA PRO A 101 7.81 6.81 -7.95
C PRO A 101 7.23 7.26 -9.29
N GLU A 102 5.92 7.18 -9.46
CA GLU A 102 5.26 7.57 -10.72
C GLU A 102 5.31 9.07 -10.99
N LYS A 103 5.53 9.89 -9.96
CA LYS A 103 5.71 11.34 -10.07
C LYS A 103 7.18 11.76 -10.07
N GLY A 104 8.11 10.84 -9.77
CA GLY A 104 9.52 11.17 -9.60
C GLY A 104 9.79 12.15 -8.45
N THR A 105 8.93 12.15 -7.42
CA THR A 105 9.04 13.06 -6.27
C THR A 105 9.30 12.28 -5.00
N SER A 106 10.10 12.87 -4.11
CA SER A 106 10.40 12.40 -2.77
C SER A 106 10.27 13.56 -1.80
N GLU A 107 9.79 13.28 -0.60
CA GLU A 107 9.71 14.24 0.51
C GLU A 107 10.09 13.58 1.82
N THR A 108 10.51 14.38 2.80
CA THR A 108 10.72 13.90 4.18
C THR A 108 9.48 14.24 4.99
N ILE A 109 8.92 13.23 5.66
CA ILE A 109 7.77 13.37 6.54
C ILE A 109 8.18 13.03 7.97
N GLN A 110 7.32 13.40 8.92
CA GLN A 110 7.46 12.96 10.30
C GLN A 110 6.49 11.81 10.58
N TRP A 111 6.88 10.88 11.44
CA TRP A 111 6.03 9.79 11.91
C TRP A 111 6.07 9.69 13.44
N LYS A 112 4.99 9.17 14.02
CA LYS A 112 4.92 8.83 15.45
C LYS A 112 3.88 7.76 15.72
N LEU A 113 4.03 7.04 16.82
CA LEU A 113 2.97 6.22 17.41
C LEU A 113 2.21 7.05 18.46
N ASP A 114 0.88 6.99 18.44
CA ASP A 114 0.06 7.54 19.53
C ASP A 114 0.00 6.57 20.73
N ASP A 115 -0.57 7.02 21.85
CA ASP A 115 -0.70 6.20 23.07
C ASP A 115 -1.58 4.95 22.88
N ARG A 116 -2.27 4.83 21.74
CA ARG A 116 -3.09 3.67 21.35
C ARG A 116 -2.34 2.75 20.38
N GLY A 117 -1.09 3.05 20.04
CA GLY A 117 -0.28 2.28 19.10
C GLY A 117 -0.64 2.52 17.63
N ASN A 118 -1.33 3.63 17.31
CA ASN A 118 -1.63 4.00 15.92
C ASN A 118 -0.52 4.84 15.31
N LEU A 119 -0.21 4.59 14.04
CA LEU A 119 0.78 5.37 13.31
C LEU A 119 0.17 6.67 12.79
N SER A 120 0.85 7.79 13.02
CA SER A 120 0.49 9.09 12.45
C SER A 120 1.63 9.62 11.60
N LEU A 121 1.32 9.98 10.36
CA LEU A 121 2.22 10.60 9.40
C LEU A 121 1.88 12.08 9.27
N MET A 122 2.89 12.95 9.27
CA MET A 122 2.72 14.40 9.22
C MET A 122 3.58 14.97 8.10
N PHE A 123 2.93 15.61 7.15
CA PHE A 123 3.55 16.19 5.97
C PHE A 123 3.79 17.70 6.17
N GLU A 124 4.79 18.25 5.48
CA GLU A 124 5.14 19.67 5.59
C GLU A 124 4.02 20.60 5.14
N ASP A 125 3.16 20.14 4.22
CA ASP A 125 2.02 20.89 3.72
C ASP A 125 0.84 20.95 4.72
N GLY A 126 0.95 20.26 5.86
CA GLY A 126 -0.07 20.19 6.90
C GLY A 126 -1.04 19.01 6.73
N TYR A 127 -0.85 18.14 5.73
CA TYR A 127 -1.59 16.88 5.64
C TYR A 127 -1.21 15.95 6.79
N LEU A 128 -2.22 15.40 7.47
CA LEU A 128 -2.08 14.39 8.51
C LEU A 128 -2.69 13.08 8.04
N TRP A 129 -2.02 11.97 8.33
CA TRP A 129 -2.51 10.66 7.94
C TRP A 129 -2.37 9.65 9.07
N HIS A 130 -3.51 9.23 9.61
CA HIS A 130 -3.58 8.30 10.74
C HIS A 130 -3.85 6.89 10.24
N TRP A 131 -3.11 5.92 10.75
CA TRP A 131 -3.16 4.53 10.36
C TRP A 131 -3.42 3.65 11.57
N VAL A 132 -4.35 2.72 11.41
CA VAL A 132 -4.73 1.72 12.39
C VAL A 132 -4.44 0.36 11.77
N LEU A 133 -3.65 -0.46 12.47
CA LEU A 133 -3.37 -1.83 12.06
C LEU A 133 -4.62 -2.70 12.30
N GLN A 134 -5.13 -3.35 11.25
CA GLN A 134 -6.28 -4.25 11.34
C GLN A 134 -5.84 -5.71 11.42
N ALA A 135 -4.81 -6.06 10.65
CA ALA A 135 -4.22 -7.38 10.66
C ALA A 135 -2.81 -7.36 10.08
N GLU A 136 -2.01 -8.33 10.48
CA GLU A 136 -0.71 -8.63 9.90
C GLU A 136 -0.62 -10.12 9.56
N ALA A 137 0.08 -10.42 8.47
CA ALA A 137 0.63 -11.75 8.26
C ALA A 137 1.86 -11.71 7.34
N GLY A 138 2.93 -12.36 7.78
CA GLY A 138 4.21 -12.30 7.09
C GLY A 138 4.64 -10.85 6.88
N ASN A 139 4.92 -10.49 5.63
CA ASN A 139 5.35 -9.16 5.23
C ASN A 139 4.20 -8.25 4.77
N TYR A 140 2.96 -8.52 5.19
CA TYR A 140 1.79 -7.79 4.73
C TYR A 140 0.94 -7.29 5.90
N TRP A 141 0.50 -6.05 5.82
CA TRP A 141 -0.42 -5.43 6.78
C TRP A 141 -1.71 -4.99 6.10
N ALA A 142 -2.84 -5.21 6.76
CA ALA A 142 -4.11 -4.58 6.43
C ALA A 142 -4.27 -3.36 7.34
N ILE A 143 -4.38 -2.18 6.72
CA ILE A 143 -4.45 -0.89 7.41
C ILE A 143 -5.78 -0.21 7.11
N LYS A 144 -6.41 0.34 8.14
CA LYS A 144 -7.46 1.34 8.02
C LYS A 144 -6.83 2.70 8.27
N SER A 145 -7.02 3.67 7.37
CA SER A 145 -6.46 5.00 7.53
C SER A 145 -7.48 6.11 7.41
N TYR A 146 -7.10 7.24 7.98
CA TYR A 146 -7.86 8.48 8.01
C TYR A 146 -6.95 9.65 7.67
N GLY A 147 -7.16 10.25 6.50
CA GLY A 147 -6.44 11.42 6.04
C GLY A 147 -7.16 12.71 6.39
N ILE A 148 -6.39 13.75 6.70
CA ILE A 148 -6.87 15.09 7.01
C ILE A 148 -6.02 16.08 6.22
N GLY A 149 -6.64 16.74 5.26
CA GLY A 149 -6.04 17.80 4.46
C GLY A 149 -5.61 18.99 5.31
N ALA A 150 -4.69 19.80 4.78
CA ALA A 150 -4.14 20.98 5.45
C ALA A 150 -5.19 21.99 5.94
N LYS A 151 -6.33 22.08 5.24
CA LYS A 151 -7.47 22.95 5.61
C LYS A 151 -8.52 22.24 6.47
N ALA A 152 -8.28 20.99 6.86
CA ALA A 152 -9.20 20.09 7.54
C ALA A 152 -10.55 19.83 6.83
N GLU A 153 -10.72 20.29 5.60
CA GLU A 153 -11.93 20.12 4.77
C GLU A 153 -11.90 18.82 3.96
N GLU A 154 -10.70 18.42 3.51
CA GLU A 154 -10.49 17.15 2.82
C GLU A 154 -10.23 16.06 3.85
N ARG A 155 -11.13 15.09 3.92
CA ARG A 155 -11.00 13.98 4.86
C ARG A 155 -11.43 12.70 4.18
N ASP A 156 -10.64 11.67 4.33
CA ASP A 156 -10.87 10.39 3.68
C ASP A 156 -10.60 9.23 4.63
N ILE A 157 -11.43 8.21 4.54
CA ILE A 157 -11.25 6.95 5.24
C ILE A 157 -10.99 5.90 4.17
N MET A 158 -9.89 5.17 4.28
CA MET A 158 -9.55 4.14 3.30
C MET A 158 -8.93 2.92 3.93
N SER A 159 -9.11 1.79 3.26
CA SER A 159 -8.45 0.54 3.61
C SER A 159 -7.33 0.27 2.60
N MET A 160 -6.16 -0.14 3.08
CA MET A 160 -5.02 -0.46 2.21
C MET A 160 -4.27 -1.70 2.69
N VAL A 161 -3.63 -2.37 1.74
CA VAL A 161 -2.62 -3.39 2.02
C VAL A 161 -1.25 -2.74 1.90
N VAL A 162 -0.40 -2.96 2.90
CA VAL A 162 0.98 -2.50 2.94
C VAL A 162 1.88 -3.72 2.88
N THR A 163 2.80 -3.75 1.93
CA THR A 163 3.92 -4.70 1.91
C THR A 163 5.09 -4.12 2.69
N VAL A 164 5.68 -4.93 3.55
CA VAL A 164 6.77 -4.56 4.43
C VAL A 164 8.03 -5.29 4.01
N THR A 165 9.09 -4.54 3.77
CA THR A 165 10.42 -5.10 3.64
C THR A 165 11.18 -4.75 4.92
N PRO A 166 11.52 -5.72 5.78
CA PRO A 166 12.23 -5.44 7.02
C PRO A 166 13.63 -4.87 6.73
N PRO A 167 14.27 -4.21 7.70
CA PRO A 167 15.65 -3.79 7.57
C PRO A 167 16.54 -4.99 7.23
N VAL A 168 17.51 -4.79 6.33
CA VAL A 168 18.51 -5.81 6.04
C VAL A 168 19.44 -5.88 7.25
N GLU A 169 19.37 -6.97 8.01
CA GLU A 169 20.38 -7.29 9.02
C GLU A 169 21.72 -7.50 8.30
N ILE A 170 22.73 -6.68 8.64
CA ILE A 170 24.08 -6.73 8.07
C ILE A 170 25.02 -7.45 9.02
#